data_AF-A0A2M7BCN8-F1
#
_entry.id   AF-A0A2M7BCN8-F1
#
_cell.length_a   1.000
_cell.length_b   1.000
_cell.length_c   1.000
_cell.angle_alpha   90.00
_cell.angle_beta   90.00
_cell.angle_gamma   90.00
#
_symmetry.space_group_name_H-M   'P 1'
#
loop_
_entity.id
_entity.type
_entity.pdbx_description
1 polymer ?
#
loop_
_entity_poly.entity_id
_entity_poly.type
_entity_poly.pdbx_seq_one_letter_code
_entity_poly.pdbx_strand_id
1 'polypeptide(L)'
;MSSLSIGIVGLPNAGKSTLFNALLSRQIANVAPYPFCTIEPNVGVVEVPDGRLKILAEIVHTEKIVPAIVEFKDIAGLVAGASKGEGLGNKFLSHIRESAAIVHVLRGFEDQNVVRNEPINPQSDFEIVKTELCLADLQTLEKQREPNLLVATKEEKKKWETILRLRERLESGLEIRNEKWEEDEWKVIESLFLLTAKPAIFVLNIDEKEIETGKEKLVEKFGLHDLGEVIPICAKIEMELSDITESERYDYLKELGLLESGLSKLIKKGYEVLGLQTYLTAGEKEVRAWTIKKGAKAPEAAGVIHTDFEKGFIKAEVVGFEDFVRYKGWKGAAEEGKVRLEGKEYVVQENDIIEFKFNI
;
A
#
# COMPACT_ATOMS: atom_id res chain seq x y z
N MET A 1 5.52 15.85 2.90
CA MET A 1 4.65 14.69 3.19
C MET A 1 5.27 13.50 2.48
N SER A 2 5.54 12.40 3.17
CA SER A 2 5.92 11.16 2.51
C SER A 2 4.82 10.80 1.52
N SER A 3 5.16 10.59 0.24
CA SER A 3 4.21 10.09 -0.75
C SER A 3 3.55 8.81 -0.21
N LEU A 4 2.24 8.67 -0.37
CA LEU A 4 1.48 7.44 -0.03
C LEU A 4 1.74 6.35 -1.08
N SER A 5 3.02 6.11 -1.35
CA SER A 5 3.48 5.24 -2.43
C SER A 5 4.10 3.97 -1.89
N ILE A 6 3.98 2.91 -2.68
CA ILE A 6 4.43 1.56 -2.36
C ILE A 6 5.50 1.17 -3.37
N GLY A 7 6.72 0.88 -2.90
CA GLY A 7 7.83 0.46 -3.76
C GLY A 7 7.78 -1.03 -4.06
N ILE A 8 7.79 -1.43 -5.34
CA ILE A 8 7.86 -2.83 -5.76
C ILE A 8 9.34 -3.23 -5.89
N VAL A 9 9.78 -4.18 -5.07
CA VAL A 9 11.16 -4.67 -5.03
C VAL A 9 11.21 -6.18 -5.23
N GLY A 10 12.41 -6.71 -5.52
CA GLY A 10 12.62 -8.13 -5.79
C GLY A 10 13.77 -8.33 -6.78
N LEU A 11 14.25 -9.56 -6.90
CA LEU A 11 15.35 -9.90 -7.81
C LEU A 11 14.99 -9.64 -9.28
N PRO A 12 15.99 -9.46 -10.17
CA PRO A 12 15.76 -9.50 -11.61
C PRO A 12 14.98 -10.74 -12.03
N ASN A 13 14.11 -10.61 -13.03
CA ASN A 13 13.29 -11.70 -13.58
C ASN A 13 12.29 -12.35 -12.61
N ALA A 14 12.01 -11.73 -11.45
CA ALA A 14 10.90 -12.16 -10.58
C ALA A 14 9.50 -11.81 -11.12
N GLY A 15 9.42 -11.11 -12.26
CA GLY A 15 8.16 -10.64 -12.86
C GLY A 15 7.67 -9.28 -12.34
N LYS A 16 8.54 -8.49 -11.71
CA LYS A 16 8.21 -7.13 -11.22
C LYS A 16 7.61 -6.22 -12.30
N SER A 17 8.30 -6.08 -13.43
CA SER A 17 7.83 -5.20 -14.51
C SER A 17 6.55 -5.71 -15.14
N THR A 18 6.33 -7.03 -15.22
CA THR A 18 5.04 -7.60 -15.65
C THR A 18 3.93 -7.24 -14.66
N LEU A 19 4.17 -7.42 -13.35
CA LEU A 19 3.21 -7.06 -12.31
C LEU A 19 2.91 -5.55 -12.30
N PHE A 20 3.94 -4.72 -12.45
CA PHE A 20 3.81 -3.27 -12.52
C PHE A 20 3.06 -2.82 -13.77
N ASN A 21 3.36 -3.40 -14.93
CA ASN A 21 2.63 -3.11 -16.16
C ASN A 21 1.16 -3.54 -16.02
N ALA A 22 0.86 -4.69 -15.41
CA ALA A 22 -0.53 -5.11 -15.17
C ALA A 22 -1.26 -4.15 -14.20
N LEU A 23 -0.55 -3.58 -13.22
CA LEU A 23 -1.07 -2.48 -12.38
C LEU A 23 -1.36 -1.22 -13.22
N LEU A 24 -0.44 -0.82 -14.10
CA LEU A 24 -0.61 0.33 -14.99
C LEU A 24 -1.75 0.13 -15.99
N SER A 25 -1.98 -1.08 -16.49
CA SER A 25 -3.09 -1.38 -17.41
C SER A 25 -4.47 -1.20 -16.75
N ARG A 26 -4.53 -1.19 -15.40
CA ARG A 26 -5.74 -0.83 -14.66
C ARG A 26 -5.94 0.69 -14.52
N GLN A 27 -5.02 1.50 -15.04
CA GLN A 27 -5.24 2.94 -15.17
C GLN A 27 -6.24 3.20 -16.29
N ILE A 28 -7.35 3.83 -15.95
CA ILE A 28 -8.27 4.34 -16.96
C ILE A 28 -7.69 5.67 -17.50
N ALA A 29 -7.65 5.81 -18.83
CA ALA A 29 -7.26 7.03 -19.54
C ALA A 29 -8.11 8.29 -19.19
N ASN A 30 -9.16 8.15 -18.38
CA ASN A 30 -10.05 9.21 -17.92
C ASN A 30 -9.67 9.80 -16.56
N VAL A 31 -8.50 9.45 -16.04
CA VAL A 31 -7.88 10.23 -14.98
C VAL A 31 -7.50 11.59 -15.57
N ALA A 32 -8.43 12.55 -15.47
CA ALA A 32 -8.13 13.97 -15.63
C ALA A 32 -6.82 14.27 -14.87
N PRO A 33 -5.95 15.16 -15.37
CA PRO A 33 -4.63 15.35 -14.80
C PRO A 33 -4.79 15.67 -13.31
N TYR A 34 -4.48 14.71 -12.44
CA TYR A 34 -4.45 14.97 -11.02
C TYR A 34 -3.48 16.13 -10.84
N PRO A 35 -3.89 17.23 -10.22
CA PRO A 35 -2.97 18.30 -9.89
C PRO A 35 -1.85 17.62 -9.08
N PHE A 36 -0.59 17.86 -9.44
CA PHE A 36 0.63 17.38 -8.75
C PHE A 36 1.26 16.05 -9.21
N CYS A 37 0.72 15.31 -10.18
CA CYS A 37 1.44 14.14 -10.70
C CYS A 37 2.50 14.54 -11.74
N THR A 38 3.77 14.57 -11.35
CA THR A 38 4.86 14.38 -12.31
C THR A 38 4.78 12.93 -12.78
N ILE A 39 4.48 12.69 -14.06
CA ILE A 39 4.44 11.33 -14.63
C ILE A 39 5.88 10.84 -14.76
N GLU A 40 6.42 10.33 -13.67
CA GLU A 40 7.66 9.56 -13.71
C GLU A 40 7.33 8.18 -14.33
N PRO A 41 8.15 7.68 -15.28
CA PRO A 41 7.84 6.46 -16.04
C PRO A 41 7.72 5.19 -15.17
N ASN A 42 8.18 5.26 -13.92
CA ASN A 42 8.16 4.15 -12.97
C ASN A 42 7.14 4.36 -11.84
N VAL A 43 6.19 5.30 -11.97
CA VAL A 43 5.14 5.54 -10.97
C VAL A 43 3.77 5.22 -11.58
N GLY A 44 3.04 4.32 -10.93
CA GLY A 44 1.70 3.91 -11.31
C GLY A 44 0.68 4.29 -10.24
N VAL A 45 -0.23 5.20 -10.57
CA VAL A 45 -1.42 5.48 -9.75
C VAL A 45 -2.49 4.46 -10.11
N VAL A 46 -3.06 3.73 -9.16
CA VAL A 46 -4.10 2.73 -9.44
C VAL A 46 -5.32 2.94 -8.55
N GLU A 47 -6.49 2.63 -9.10
CA GLU A 47 -7.77 2.73 -8.38
C GLU A 47 -7.89 1.60 -7.36
N VAL A 48 -8.33 1.94 -6.15
CA VAL A 48 -8.64 0.98 -5.10
C VAL A 48 -10.00 0.33 -5.42
N PRO A 49 -10.06 -1.00 -5.65
CA PRO A 49 -11.31 -1.65 -6.01
C PRO A 49 -12.34 -1.59 -4.88
N ASP A 50 -13.44 -0.86 -5.11
CA ASP A 50 -14.52 -0.68 -4.14
C ASP A 50 -15.89 -0.84 -4.79
N GLY A 51 -16.55 -1.98 -4.52
CA GLY A 51 -17.88 -2.28 -5.05
C GLY A 51 -18.98 -1.38 -4.50
N ARG A 52 -18.76 -0.69 -3.37
CA ARG A 52 -19.74 0.21 -2.75
C ARG A 52 -20.07 1.38 -3.65
N LEU A 53 -19.09 1.87 -4.42
CA LEU A 53 -19.25 3.03 -5.28
C LEU A 53 -20.32 2.84 -6.36
N LYS A 54 -20.33 1.67 -7.02
CA LYS A 54 -21.34 1.34 -8.05
C LYS A 54 -22.75 1.30 -7.44
N ILE A 55 -22.90 0.68 -6.26
CA ILE A 55 -24.18 0.61 -5.54
C ILE A 55 -24.69 2.01 -5.18
N LEU A 56 -23.82 2.87 -4.64
CA LEU A 56 -24.19 4.24 -4.30
C LEU A 56 -24.58 5.05 -5.54
N ALA A 57 -23.84 4.88 -6.63
CA ALA A 57 -24.08 5.59 -7.88
C ALA A 57 -25.47 5.28 -8.46
N GLU A 58 -25.89 4.01 -8.37
CA GLU A 58 -27.25 3.59 -8.74
C GLU A 58 -28.32 4.25 -7.86
N ILE A 59 -28.11 4.33 -6.53
CA ILE A 59 -29.06 4.92 -5.58
C ILE A 59 -29.22 6.43 -5.79
N VAL A 60 -28.13 7.15 -6.05
CA VAL A 60 -28.15 8.61 -6.26
C VAL A 60 -28.26 9.02 -7.73
N HIS A 61 -28.45 8.04 -8.62
CA HIS A 61 -28.64 8.24 -10.06
C HIS A 61 -27.53 9.05 -10.74
N THR A 62 -26.28 8.73 -10.46
CA THR A 62 -25.11 9.37 -11.09
C THR A 62 -24.26 8.36 -11.86
N GLU A 63 -23.68 8.80 -12.97
CA GLU A 63 -22.73 7.99 -13.75
C GLU A 63 -21.27 8.32 -13.37
N LYS A 64 -21.06 9.39 -12.60
CA LYS A 64 -19.72 9.84 -12.23
C LYS A 64 -19.26 9.19 -10.93
N ILE A 65 -18.42 8.18 -11.05
CA ILE A 65 -17.75 7.48 -9.94
C ILE A 65 -16.28 7.91 -9.87
N VAL A 66 -15.81 8.28 -8.68
CA VAL A 66 -14.41 8.65 -8.42
C VAL A 66 -13.85 7.75 -7.32
N PRO A 67 -13.08 6.70 -7.65
CA PRO A 67 -12.51 5.82 -6.64
C PRO A 67 -11.35 6.46 -5.89
N ALA A 68 -10.99 5.87 -4.76
CA ALA A 68 -9.74 6.16 -4.07
C ALA A 68 -8.57 5.64 -4.91
N ILE A 69 -7.39 6.23 -4.75
CA ILE A 69 -6.18 5.84 -5.49
C ILE A 69 -5.06 5.48 -4.53
N VAL A 70 -4.16 4.63 -5.01
CA VAL A 70 -2.89 4.32 -4.35
C VAL A 70 -1.76 4.35 -5.37
N GLU A 71 -0.59 4.78 -4.93
CA GLU A 71 0.59 4.89 -5.80
C GLU A 71 1.51 3.67 -5.62
N PHE A 72 1.91 3.07 -6.73
CA PHE A 72 2.97 2.07 -6.79
C PHE A 72 4.16 2.65 -7.55
N LYS A 73 5.37 2.31 -7.11
CA LYS A 73 6.62 2.66 -7.78
C LYS A 73 7.33 1.38 -8.22
N ASP A 74 7.65 1.24 -9.50
CA ASP A 74 8.55 0.19 -9.97
C ASP A 74 9.98 0.55 -9.57
N ILE A 75 10.56 -0.27 -8.70
CA ILE A 75 11.94 -0.11 -8.28
C ILE A 75 12.72 -1.21 -8.99
N ALA A 76 13.67 -0.80 -9.82
CA ALA A 76 14.40 -1.75 -10.65
C ALA A 76 15.04 -2.85 -9.78
N GLY A 77 15.27 -4.01 -10.41
CA GLY A 77 15.70 -5.21 -9.70
C GLY A 77 16.92 -4.98 -8.82
N LEU A 78 16.76 -5.22 -7.52
CA LEU A 78 17.88 -5.26 -6.60
C LEU A 78 18.70 -6.51 -6.90
N VAL A 79 19.98 -6.30 -7.16
CA VAL A 79 20.99 -7.36 -7.27
C VAL A 79 21.89 -7.33 -6.05
N ALA A 80 22.51 -8.46 -5.73
CA ALA A 80 23.54 -8.52 -4.71
C ALA A 80 24.62 -7.46 -4.95
N GLY A 81 25.02 -6.74 -3.90
CA GLY A 81 25.97 -5.63 -3.95
C GLY A 81 25.36 -4.24 -4.17
N ALA A 82 24.03 -4.09 -4.21
CA ALA A 82 23.37 -2.78 -4.32
C ALA A 82 23.79 -1.78 -3.21
N SER A 83 24.10 -2.31 -2.02
CA SER A 83 24.59 -1.55 -0.87
C SER A 83 26.06 -1.12 -0.96
N LYS A 84 26.91 -1.73 -1.80
CA LYS A 84 28.36 -1.46 -1.83
C LYS A 84 28.78 -0.12 -2.44
N GLY A 85 27.84 0.73 -2.83
CA GLY A 85 28.11 2.12 -3.18
C GLY A 85 28.65 2.38 -4.60
N GLU A 86 28.88 1.34 -5.40
CA GLU A 86 29.29 1.48 -6.80
C GLU A 86 28.07 1.71 -7.72
N GLY A 87 27.67 2.97 -7.91
CA GLY A 87 26.76 3.36 -9.00
C GLY A 87 25.25 3.14 -8.77
N LEU A 88 24.61 2.40 -9.69
CA LEU A 88 23.15 2.34 -9.90
C LEU A 88 22.35 1.85 -8.67
N GLY A 89 22.95 1.01 -7.82
CA GLY A 89 22.32 0.44 -6.61
C GLY A 89 21.80 1.47 -5.61
N ASN A 90 22.58 2.53 -5.36
CA ASN A 90 22.18 3.61 -4.46
C ASN A 90 20.96 4.40 -4.96
N LYS A 91 20.79 4.54 -6.29
CA LYS A 91 19.60 5.18 -6.87
C LYS A 91 18.34 4.34 -6.65
N PHE A 92 18.46 3.01 -6.67
CA PHE A 92 17.32 2.14 -6.36
C PHE A 92 16.93 2.23 -4.89
N LEU A 93 17.92 2.20 -3.99
CA LEU A 93 17.69 2.35 -2.55
C LEU A 93 17.03 3.70 -2.21
N SER A 94 17.39 4.80 -2.88
CA SER A 94 16.73 6.10 -2.66
C SER A 94 15.25 6.07 -3.04
N HIS A 95 14.87 5.42 -4.14
CA HIS A 95 13.45 5.27 -4.50
C HIS A 95 12.67 4.47 -3.44
N ILE A 96 13.29 3.45 -2.83
CA ILE A 96 12.66 2.72 -1.72
C ILE A 96 12.50 3.62 -0.49
N ARG A 97 13.48 4.49 -0.19
CA ARG A 97 13.38 5.43 0.94
C ARG A 97 12.20 6.39 0.82
N GLU A 98 11.88 6.82 -0.40
CA GLU A 98 10.76 7.72 -0.70
C GLU A 98 9.38 7.05 -0.59
N SER A 99 9.31 5.72 -0.70
CA SER A 99 8.07 4.96 -0.52
C SER A 99 7.70 4.80 0.95
N ALA A 100 6.41 4.73 1.25
CA ALA A 100 5.90 4.50 2.60
C ALA A 100 5.87 3.01 2.97
N ALA A 101 5.70 2.11 1.99
CA ALA A 101 5.73 0.66 2.16
C ALA A 101 6.47 -0.04 1.00
N ILE A 102 6.75 -1.33 1.18
CA ILE A 102 7.47 -2.16 0.20
C ILE A 102 6.65 -3.40 -0.17
N VAL A 103 6.58 -3.73 -1.46
CA VAL A 103 6.10 -5.02 -1.97
C VAL A 103 7.30 -5.85 -2.42
N HIS A 104 7.55 -6.97 -1.75
CA HIS A 104 8.55 -7.95 -2.16
C HIS A 104 7.93 -8.94 -3.14
N VAL A 105 8.36 -8.88 -4.41
CA VAL A 105 7.97 -9.83 -5.45
C VAL A 105 8.95 -11.00 -5.45
N LEU A 106 8.44 -12.16 -5.04
CA LEU A 106 9.16 -13.43 -4.96
C LEU A 106 8.81 -14.28 -6.18
N ARG A 107 9.81 -14.94 -6.77
CA ARG A 107 9.61 -15.77 -7.96
C ARG A 107 9.21 -17.18 -7.56
N GLY A 108 8.00 -17.60 -7.91
CA GLY A 108 7.47 -18.96 -7.73
C GLY A 108 7.16 -19.70 -9.05
N PHE A 109 7.75 -19.27 -10.17
CA PHE A 109 7.48 -19.83 -11.51
C PHE A 109 8.77 -20.09 -12.30
N GLU A 110 8.71 -21.11 -13.17
CA GLU A 110 9.76 -21.42 -14.14
C GLU A 110 9.64 -20.57 -15.40
N ASP A 111 10.78 -20.07 -15.89
CA ASP A 111 10.86 -19.34 -17.16
C ASP A 111 11.97 -19.98 -17.98
N GLN A 112 11.58 -20.58 -19.11
CA GLN A 112 12.52 -21.25 -20.01
C GLN A 112 13.50 -20.28 -20.67
N ASN A 113 13.19 -18.98 -20.70
CA ASN A 113 14.07 -17.95 -21.26
C ASN A 113 15.13 -17.45 -20.27
N VAL A 114 15.03 -17.82 -18.99
CA VAL A 114 15.97 -17.38 -17.95
C VAL A 114 16.90 -18.54 -17.59
N VAL A 115 18.15 -18.45 -18.03
CA VAL A 115 19.19 -19.41 -17.65
C VAL A 115 19.52 -19.22 -16.17
N ARG A 116 19.06 -20.12 -15.31
CA ARG A 116 19.43 -20.19 -13.90
C ARG A 116 20.14 -21.53 -13.65
N ASN A 117 21.28 -21.47 -12.95
CA ASN A 117 22.03 -22.68 -12.56
C ASN A 117 21.47 -23.33 -11.29
N GLU A 118 20.54 -22.65 -10.62
CA GLU A 118 19.96 -23.05 -9.33
C GLU A 118 18.44 -23.21 -9.45
N PRO A 119 17.83 -24.09 -8.63
CA PRO A 119 16.38 -24.20 -8.54
C PRO A 119 15.73 -22.89 -8.09
N ILE A 120 14.44 -22.75 -8.40
CA ILE A 120 13.65 -21.63 -7.89
C ILE A 120 13.51 -21.77 -6.38
N ASN A 121 13.94 -20.74 -5.65
CA ASN A 121 13.81 -20.67 -4.21
C ASN A 121 13.41 -19.24 -3.82
N PRO A 122 12.09 -18.96 -3.69
CA PRO A 122 11.61 -17.62 -3.37
C PRO A 122 12.08 -17.14 -1.99
N GLN A 123 12.30 -18.06 -1.04
CA GLN A 123 12.87 -17.74 0.28
C GLN A 123 14.30 -17.23 0.15
N SER A 124 15.15 -17.91 -0.63
CA SER A 124 16.51 -17.44 -0.91
C SER A 124 16.50 -16.10 -1.64
N ASP A 125 15.58 -15.90 -2.58
CA ASP A 125 15.45 -14.64 -3.31
C ASP A 125 15.08 -13.48 -2.35
N PHE A 126 14.21 -13.73 -1.36
CA PHE A 126 13.91 -12.79 -0.29
C PHE A 126 15.12 -12.48 0.58
N GLU A 127 15.86 -13.50 1.04
CA GLU A 127 17.03 -13.33 1.91
C GLU A 127 18.12 -12.45 1.28
N ILE A 128 18.33 -12.56 -0.03
CA ILE A 128 19.26 -11.68 -0.77
C ILE A 128 18.81 -10.23 -0.70
N VAL A 129 17.53 -9.96 -1.00
CA VAL A 129 16.98 -8.60 -0.95
C VAL A 129 17.01 -8.04 0.47
N LYS A 130 16.59 -8.83 1.46
CA LYS A 130 16.61 -8.47 2.88
C LYS A 130 18.02 -8.06 3.32
N THR A 131 19.02 -8.86 2.97
CA THR A 131 20.43 -8.58 3.30
C THR A 131 20.88 -7.23 2.74
N GLU A 132 20.56 -6.91 1.48
CA GLU A 132 20.90 -5.61 0.90
C GLU A 132 20.21 -4.44 1.58
N LEU A 133 18.95 -4.60 2.00
CA LEU A 133 18.23 -3.57 2.75
C LEU A 133 18.85 -3.36 4.14
N CYS A 134 19.19 -4.45 4.85
CA CYS A 134 19.86 -4.38 6.15
C CYS A 134 21.22 -3.68 6.05
N LEU A 135 22.04 -4.03 5.04
CA LEU A 135 23.33 -3.39 4.80
C LEU A 135 23.19 -1.88 4.49
N ALA A 136 22.19 -1.50 3.70
CA ALA A 136 21.92 -0.09 3.39
C ALA A 136 21.49 0.72 4.63
N ASP A 137 20.74 0.09 5.55
CA ASP A 137 20.37 0.71 6.81
C ASP A 137 21.55 0.78 7.78
N LEU A 138 22.39 -0.25 7.86
CA LEU A 138 23.64 -0.21 8.64
C LEU A 138 24.52 0.95 8.22
N GLN A 139 24.73 1.16 6.92
CA GLN A 139 25.47 2.33 6.42
C GLN A 139 24.82 3.67 6.78
N THR A 140 23.50 3.70 6.94
CA THR A 140 22.77 4.90 7.38
C THR A 140 23.00 5.17 8.86
N LEU A 141 23.03 4.11 9.67
CA LEU A 141 23.31 4.17 11.08
C LEU A 141 24.78 4.50 11.36
N GLU A 142 25.73 3.98 10.60
CA GLU A 142 27.17 4.25 10.70
C GLU A 142 27.50 5.74 10.52
N LYS A 143 26.73 6.45 9.69
CA LYS A 143 26.87 7.90 9.48
C LYS A 143 26.39 8.74 10.66
N GLN A 144 25.65 8.16 11.61
CA GLN A 144 25.21 8.86 12.81
C GLN A 144 26.40 9.10 13.73
N ARG A 145 26.52 10.34 14.22
CA ARG A 145 27.63 10.74 15.11
C ARG A 145 27.33 10.32 16.54
N GLU A 146 28.31 9.67 17.16
CA GLU A 146 28.30 9.43 18.59
C GLU A 146 28.28 10.77 19.33
N PRO A 147 27.30 11.02 20.23
CA PRO A 147 27.28 12.23 21.03
C PRO A 147 28.37 12.15 22.11
N ASN A 148 28.91 13.30 22.50
CA ASN A 148 29.82 13.33 23.65
C ASN A 148 29.04 13.07 24.94
N LEU A 149 29.11 11.83 25.44
CA LEU A 149 28.32 11.34 26.57
C LEU A 149 28.51 12.13 27.88
N LEU A 150 29.59 12.90 28.03
CA LEU A 150 29.84 13.74 29.20
C LEU A 150 28.97 15.00 29.23
N VAL A 151 28.58 15.51 28.06
CA VAL A 151 27.78 16.75 27.91
C VAL A 151 26.43 16.52 27.25
N ALA A 152 26.20 15.33 26.69
CA ALA A 152 24.99 14.99 25.97
C ALA A 152 23.76 15.04 26.90
N THR A 153 22.68 15.58 26.35
CA THR A 153 21.36 15.56 26.97
C THR A 153 20.85 14.13 27.13
N LYS A 154 19.85 13.93 27.99
CA LYS A 154 19.20 12.61 28.17
C LYS A 154 18.62 12.08 26.85
N GLU A 155 18.10 12.97 26.02
CA GLU A 155 17.49 12.63 24.72
C GLU A 155 18.54 12.17 23.70
N GLU A 156 19.68 12.85 23.61
CA GLU A 156 20.80 12.43 22.75
C GLU A 156 21.38 11.08 23.15
N LYS A 157 21.49 10.82 24.47
CA LYS A 157 21.92 9.51 24.98
C LYS A 157 20.94 8.42 24.60
N LYS A 158 19.64 8.64 24.82
CA LYS A 158 18.60 7.67 24.47
C LYS A 158 18.58 7.39 22.96
N LYS A 159 18.67 8.42 22.13
CA LYS A 159 18.79 8.27 20.67
C LYS A 159 19.99 7.42 20.28
N TRP A 160 21.15 7.65 20.89
CA TRP A 160 22.35 6.87 20.60
C TRP A 160 22.24 5.41 21.04
N GLU A 161 21.65 5.15 22.22
CA GLU A 161 21.33 3.79 22.69
C GLU A 161 20.41 3.05 21.71
N THR A 162 19.36 3.72 21.21
CA THR A 162 18.48 3.17 20.17
C THR A 162 19.27 2.87 18.88
N ILE A 163 20.15 3.76 18.44
CA ILE A 163 21.01 3.54 17.25
C ILE A 163 21.92 2.31 17.43
N LEU A 164 22.53 2.14 18.60
CA LEU A 164 23.38 0.97 18.88
C LEU A 164 22.57 -0.33 18.84
N ARG A 165 21.38 -0.34 19.45
CA ARG A 165 20.46 -1.48 19.41
C ARG A 165 20.00 -1.79 17.98
N LEU A 166 19.70 -0.77 17.18
CA LEU A 166 19.34 -0.95 15.76
C LEU A 166 20.47 -1.60 14.95
N ARG A 167 21.73 -1.19 15.17
CA ARG A 167 22.89 -1.80 14.52
C ARG A 167 23.01 -3.29 14.85
N GLU A 168 22.94 -3.66 16.12
CA GLU A 168 23.02 -5.04 16.57
C GLU A 168 21.98 -5.95 15.89
N ARG A 169 20.73 -5.45 15.75
CA ARG A 169 19.65 -6.19 15.11
C ARG A 169 19.91 -6.40 13.61
N LEU A 170 20.32 -5.35 12.92
CA LEU A 170 20.61 -5.40 11.49
C LEU A 170 21.85 -6.26 11.17
N GLU A 171 22.90 -6.22 12.03
CA GLU A 171 24.08 -7.09 11.92
C GLU A 171 23.71 -8.57 12.08
N SER A 172 22.68 -8.86 12.88
CA SER A 172 22.11 -10.20 13.04
C SER A 172 21.14 -10.60 11.90
N GLY A 173 20.97 -9.74 10.89
CA GLY A 173 20.07 -9.98 9.75
C GLY A 173 18.58 -9.82 10.06
N LEU A 174 18.23 -9.19 11.19
CA LEU A 174 16.85 -8.96 11.61
C LEU A 174 16.36 -7.60 11.10
N GLU A 175 15.23 -7.60 10.40
CA GLU A 175 14.58 -6.36 9.95
C GLU A 175 13.93 -5.61 11.11
N ILE A 176 14.08 -4.28 11.12
CA ILE A 176 13.57 -3.44 12.21
C ILE A 176 12.05 -3.56 12.38
N ARG A 177 11.30 -3.75 11.29
CA ARG A 177 9.84 -3.92 11.29
C ARG A 177 9.32 -5.14 12.06
N ASN A 178 10.17 -6.17 12.25
CA ASN A 178 9.78 -7.43 12.90
C ASN A 178 10.06 -7.42 14.40
N GLU A 179 10.76 -6.41 14.91
CA GLU A 179 11.15 -6.27 16.31
C GLU A 179 10.17 -5.35 17.06
N LYS A 180 10.15 -5.47 18.41
CA LYS A 180 9.35 -4.59 19.28
C LYS A 180 10.18 -3.41 19.77
N TRP A 181 9.61 -2.22 19.62
CA TRP A 181 10.22 -0.94 19.97
C TRP A 181 9.26 -0.13 20.85
N GLU A 182 9.82 0.64 21.77
CA GLU A 182 9.06 1.60 22.57
C GLU A 182 8.62 2.80 21.70
N GLU A 183 7.57 3.52 22.13
CA GLU A 183 7.00 4.63 21.35
C GLU A 183 8.05 5.70 21.01
N ASP A 184 8.96 5.99 21.94
CA ASP A 184 9.98 6.99 21.76
C ASP A 184 11.21 6.47 20.98
N GLU A 185 11.50 5.17 21.03
CA GLU A 185 12.44 4.53 20.09
C GLU A 185 11.89 4.64 18.66
N TRP A 186 10.58 4.49 18.48
CA TRP A 186 9.93 4.61 17.18
C TRP A 186 10.06 6.02 16.59
N LYS A 187 9.97 7.07 17.42
CA LYS A 187 10.25 8.46 17.00
C LYS A 187 11.67 8.62 16.44
N VAL A 188 12.65 7.94 17.04
CA VAL A 188 14.03 7.91 16.53
C VAL A 188 14.08 7.17 15.20
N ILE A 189 13.47 6.00 15.10
CA ILE A 189 13.49 5.14 13.91
C ILE A 189 12.82 5.81 12.72
N GLU A 190 11.67 6.46 12.91
CA GLU A 190 11.00 7.26 11.89
C GLU A 190 11.89 8.39 11.36
N SER A 191 12.65 9.05 12.25
CA SER A 191 13.57 10.13 11.85
C SER A 191 14.76 9.67 11.00
N LEU A 192 15.08 8.38 11.02
CA LEU A 192 16.21 7.78 10.30
C LEU A 192 15.83 7.29 8.90
N PHE A 193 14.53 7.22 8.57
CA PHE A 193 14.04 6.75 7.26
C PHE A 193 14.65 5.40 6.83
N LEU A 194 14.74 4.46 7.77
CA LEU A 194 15.28 3.12 7.54
C LEU A 194 14.37 2.32 6.60
N LEU A 195 14.98 1.55 5.70
CA LEU A 195 14.29 0.72 4.70
C LEU A 195 13.57 -0.46 5.35
N THR A 196 14.27 -1.15 6.24
CA THR A 196 13.82 -2.36 6.96
C THR A 196 12.80 -2.08 8.06
N ALA A 197 12.55 -0.80 8.38
CA ALA A 197 11.48 -0.37 9.30
C ALA A 197 10.14 -0.16 8.59
N LYS A 198 10.14 -0.02 7.26
CA LYS A 198 8.91 0.17 6.48
C LYS A 198 8.04 -1.08 6.58
N PRO A 199 6.71 -0.98 6.46
CA PRO A 199 5.87 -2.16 6.30
C PRO A 199 6.17 -2.91 4.99
N ALA A 200 6.02 -4.25 5.00
CA ALA A 200 6.22 -5.13 3.83
C ALA A 200 4.95 -5.87 3.45
N ILE A 201 4.78 -6.11 2.16
CA ILE A 201 3.82 -7.05 1.58
C ILE A 201 4.61 -8.06 0.75
N PHE A 202 4.29 -9.33 0.86
CA PHE A 202 4.96 -10.39 0.12
C PHE A 202 4.04 -10.89 -1.00
N VAL A 203 4.52 -10.79 -2.24
CA VAL A 203 3.82 -11.30 -3.43
C VAL A 203 4.61 -12.47 -3.97
N LEU A 204 4.00 -13.66 -3.97
CA LEU A 204 4.57 -14.82 -4.63
C LEU A 204 4.03 -14.87 -6.07
N ASN A 205 4.87 -14.54 -7.04
CA ASN A 205 4.52 -14.61 -8.44
C ASN A 205 4.58 -16.07 -8.92
N ILE A 206 3.44 -16.68 -9.25
CA ILE A 206 3.31 -18.10 -9.57
C ILE A 206 2.97 -18.33 -11.04
N ASP A 207 3.12 -19.59 -11.47
CA ASP A 207 2.60 -20.04 -12.77
C ASP A 207 1.08 -20.20 -12.71
N GLU A 208 0.42 -20.11 -13.86
CA GLU A 208 -1.04 -20.26 -14.00
C GLU A 208 -1.54 -21.59 -13.41
N LYS A 209 -0.78 -22.67 -13.60
CA LYS A 209 -1.13 -24.02 -13.10
C LYS A 209 -1.22 -24.11 -11.58
N GLU A 210 -0.62 -23.15 -10.87
CA GLU A 210 -0.53 -23.14 -9.41
C GLU A 210 -1.65 -22.31 -8.76
N ILE A 211 -2.50 -21.64 -9.56
CA ILE A 211 -3.58 -20.78 -9.05
C ILE A 211 -4.55 -21.56 -8.16
N GLU A 212 -4.91 -22.78 -8.56
CA GLU A 212 -5.83 -23.64 -7.80
C GLU A 212 -5.17 -24.35 -6.62
N THR A 213 -3.84 -24.29 -6.49
CA THR A 213 -3.11 -25.00 -5.43
C THR A 213 -3.46 -24.46 -4.04
N GLY A 214 -3.88 -23.19 -3.98
CA GLY A 214 -4.25 -22.51 -2.73
C GLY A 214 -3.04 -21.95 -1.99
N LYS A 215 -3.25 -20.84 -1.28
CA LYS A 215 -2.20 -20.05 -0.66
C LYS A 215 -1.38 -20.84 0.35
N GLU A 216 -2.02 -21.61 1.23
CA GLU A 216 -1.36 -22.33 2.32
C GLU A 216 -0.38 -23.37 1.79
N LYS A 217 -0.79 -24.14 0.77
CA LYS A 217 0.06 -25.15 0.12
C LYS A 217 1.23 -24.52 -0.63
N LEU A 218 1.03 -23.35 -1.24
CA LEU A 218 2.13 -22.62 -1.91
C LEU A 218 3.15 -22.10 -0.89
N VAL A 219 2.68 -21.55 0.24
CA VAL A 219 3.55 -21.12 1.33
C VAL A 219 4.36 -22.29 1.88
N GLU A 220 3.73 -23.45 2.07
CA GLU A 220 4.41 -24.68 2.50
C GLU A 220 5.42 -25.18 1.47
N LYS A 221 5.01 -25.28 0.20
CA LYS A 221 5.85 -25.72 -0.93
C LYS A 221 7.14 -24.92 -1.05
N PHE A 222 7.07 -23.61 -0.80
CA PHE A 222 8.19 -22.68 -0.95
C PHE A 222 8.85 -22.28 0.37
N GLY A 223 8.40 -22.81 1.51
CA GLY A 223 8.98 -22.54 2.83
C GLY A 223 8.85 -21.08 3.28
N LEU A 224 7.74 -20.41 2.97
CA LEU A 224 7.54 -18.97 3.21
C LEU A 224 6.81 -18.66 4.53
N HIS A 225 6.77 -19.60 5.48
CA HIS A 225 6.00 -19.49 6.72
C HIS A 225 6.42 -18.30 7.60
N ASP A 226 7.69 -17.92 7.51
CA ASP A 226 8.27 -16.84 8.30
C ASP A 226 7.92 -15.43 7.77
N LEU A 227 7.32 -15.33 6.57
CA LEU A 227 6.96 -14.07 5.91
C LEU A 227 5.54 -13.58 6.26
N GLY A 228 4.81 -14.29 7.11
CA GLY A 228 3.44 -13.95 7.46
C GLY A 228 2.49 -14.04 6.27
N GLU A 229 1.84 -12.93 5.91
CA GLU A 229 0.85 -12.92 4.85
C GLU A 229 1.50 -12.82 3.45
N VAL A 230 1.47 -13.93 2.70
CA VAL A 230 1.90 -13.98 1.29
C VAL A 230 0.70 -13.94 0.34
N ILE A 231 0.75 -13.09 -0.69
CA ILE A 231 -0.29 -12.99 -1.73
C ILE A 231 0.21 -13.72 -2.98
N PRO A 232 -0.35 -14.89 -3.32
CA PRO A 232 -0.06 -15.54 -4.60
C PRO A 232 -0.71 -14.75 -5.74
N ILE A 233 0.07 -14.46 -6.79
CA ILE A 233 -0.39 -13.75 -7.99
C ILE A 233 0.23 -14.42 -9.21
N CYS A 234 -0.53 -14.64 -10.28
CA CYS A 234 0.05 -14.98 -11.57
C CYS A 234 0.13 -13.70 -12.41
N ALA A 235 1.32 -13.08 -12.51
CA ALA A 235 1.45 -11.80 -13.22
C ALA A 235 1.08 -11.88 -14.71
N LYS A 236 1.16 -13.06 -15.33
CA LYS A 236 0.73 -13.29 -16.72
C LYS A 236 -0.79 -13.17 -16.85
N ILE A 237 -1.53 -13.87 -15.99
CA ILE A 237 -2.99 -13.77 -15.98
C ILE A 237 -3.44 -12.35 -15.66
N GLU A 238 -2.79 -11.67 -14.71
CA GLU A 238 -3.14 -10.27 -14.42
C GLU A 238 -2.93 -9.34 -15.63
N MET A 239 -1.96 -9.65 -16.50
CA MET A 239 -1.79 -8.94 -17.78
C MET A 239 -2.92 -9.25 -18.75
N GLU A 240 -3.27 -10.53 -18.92
CA GLU A 240 -4.37 -10.95 -19.81
C GLU A 240 -5.71 -10.35 -19.36
N LEU A 241 -5.97 -10.32 -18.05
CA LEU A 241 -7.14 -9.68 -17.45
C LEU A 241 -7.23 -8.18 -17.72
N SER A 242 -6.11 -7.56 -18.09
CA SER A 242 -6.06 -6.13 -18.40
C SER A 242 -6.45 -5.80 -19.84
N ASP A 243 -6.39 -6.79 -20.75
CA ASP A 243 -6.75 -6.64 -22.17
C ASP A 243 -8.22 -6.95 -22.47
N ILE A 244 -8.97 -7.45 -21.47
CA ILE A 244 -10.37 -7.86 -21.61
C ILE A 244 -11.33 -6.94 -20.86
N THR A 245 -12.61 -6.97 -21.24
CA THR A 245 -13.68 -6.16 -20.65
C THR A 245 -14.01 -6.56 -19.21
N GLU A 246 -14.71 -5.70 -18.44
CA GLU A 246 -15.13 -6.04 -17.07
C GLU A 246 -16.00 -7.30 -17.00
N SER A 247 -16.88 -7.52 -17.99
CA SER A 247 -17.73 -8.72 -18.06
C SER A 247 -16.92 -9.99 -18.34
N GLU A 248 -16.02 -9.93 -19.32
CA GLU A 248 -15.13 -11.06 -19.64
C GLU A 248 -14.20 -11.39 -18.48
N ARG A 249 -13.69 -10.37 -17.78
CA ARG A 249 -12.88 -10.52 -16.58
C ARG A 249 -13.62 -11.29 -15.48
N TYR A 250 -14.89 -10.99 -15.26
CA TYR A 250 -15.70 -11.68 -14.26
C TYR A 250 -15.85 -13.17 -14.60
N ASP A 251 -16.18 -13.48 -15.85
CA ASP A 251 -16.36 -14.86 -16.30
C ASP A 251 -15.03 -15.64 -16.25
N TYR A 252 -13.93 -15.04 -16.71
CA TYR A 252 -12.60 -15.65 -16.67
C TYR A 252 -12.12 -15.95 -15.25
N LEU A 253 -12.28 -15.01 -14.30
CA LEU A 253 -11.94 -15.24 -12.90
C LEU A 253 -12.78 -16.38 -12.30
N LYS A 254 -14.06 -16.44 -12.65
CA LYS A 254 -14.97 -17.48 -12.19
C LYS A 254 -14.59 -18.87 -12.73
N GLU A 255 -14.16 -18.96 -13.98
CA GLU A 255 -13.63 -20.20 -14.57
C GLU A 255 -12.40 -20.71 -13.83
N LEU A 256 -11.51 -19.81 -13.39
CA LEU A 256 -10.34 -20.13 -12.56
C LEU A 256 -10.68 -20.37 -11.08
N GLY A 257 -11.95 -20.33 -10.69
CA GLY A 257 -12.38 -20.48 -9.29
C GLY A 257 -11.99 -19.31 -8.38
N LEU A 258 -11.69 -18.14 -8.94
CA LEU A 258 -11.28 -16.95 -8.21
C LEU A 258 -12.43 -15.97 -8.02
N LEU A 259 -12.58 -15.44 -6.81
CA LEU A 259 -13.57 -14.40 -6.48
C LEU A 259 -13.11 -12.99 -6.88
N GLU A 260 -11.80 -12.75 -6.87
CA GLU A 260 -11.18 -11.50 -7.28
C GLU A 260 -9.74 -11.73 -7.76
N SER A 261 -9.25 -10.85 -8.63
CA SER A 261 -7.86 -10.85 -9.12
C SER A 261 -6.85 -10.69 -7.97
N GLY A 262 -5.66 -11.25 -8.12
CA GLY A 262 -4.52 -11.06 -7.22
C GLY A 262 -4.11 -9.59 -7.11
N LEU A 263 -4.19 -8.81 -8.20
CA LEU A 263 -3.93 -7.37 -8.14
C LEU A 263 -4.92 -6.62 -7.25
N SER A 264 -6.21 -6.97 -7.28
CA SER A 264 -7.19 -6.35 -6.38
C SER A 264 -6.86 -6.61 -4.91
N LYS A 265 -6.40 -7.82 -4.58
CA LYS A 265 -5.93 -8.18 -3.23
C LYS A 265 -4.69 -7.36 -2.83
N LEU A 266 -3.72 -7.25 -3.75
CA LEU A 266 -2.50 -6.48 -3.53
C LEU A 266 -2.80 -4.99 -3.29
N ILE A 267 -3.68 -4.39 -4.09
CA ILE A 267 -4.06 -2.98 -3.96
C ILE A 267 -4.74 -2.72 -2.60
N LYS A 268 -5.71 -3.55 -2.23
CA LYS A 268 -6.40 -3.46 -0.92
C LYS A 268 -5.42 -3.63 0.23
N LYS A 269 -4.51 -4.61 0.15
CA LYS A 269 -3.48 -4.83 1.18
C LYS A 269 -2.51 -3.65 1.26
N GLY A 270 -2.10 -3.09 0.13
CA GLY A 270 -1.31 -1.87 0.04
C GLY A 270 -1.94 -0.73 0.81
N TYR A 271 -3.23 -0.50 0.56
CA TYR A 271 -4.01 0.53 1.23
C TYR A 271 -4.10 0.31 2.76
N GLU A 272 -4.36 -0.94 3.19
CA GLU A 272 -4.40 -1.32 4.60
C GLU A 272 -3.06 -1.07 5.30
N VAL A 273 -1.96 -1.48 4.67
CA VAL A 273 -0.58 -1.41 5.19
C VAL A 273 -0.09 0.02 5.31
N LEU A 274 -0.54 0.91 4.43
CA LEU A 274 -0.31 2.36 4.54
C LEU A 274 -1.10 3.01 5.71
N GLY A 275 -1.91 2.24 6.43
CA GLY A 275 -2.77 2.74 7.50
C GLY A 275 -3.89 3.63 6.97
N LEU A 276 -4.29 3.43 5.71
CA LEU A 276 -5.34 4.21 5.06
C LEU A 276 -6.70 3.54 5.22
N GLN A 277 -7.73 4.36 5.17
CA GLN A 277 -9.14 3.97 5.14
C GLN A 277 -9.88 4.92 4.19
N THR A 278 -11.08 4.55 3.73
CA THR A 278 -11.91 5.44 2.91
C THR A 278 -13.17 5.87 3.65
N TYR A 279 -13.66 7.06 3.34
CA TYR A 279 -15.09 7.39 3.53
C TYR A 279 -15.68 7.79 2.18
N LEU A 280 -16.99 7.74 2.08
CA LEU A 280 -17.70 7.94 0.82
C LEU A 280 -18.51 9.25 0.85
N THR A 281 -18.59 9.92 -0.28
CA THR A 281 -19.57 10.99 -0.53
C THR A 281 -20.48 10.53 -1.65
N ALA A 282 -21.80 10.67 -1.49
CA ALA A 282 -22.77 10.27 -2.49
C ALA A 282 -23.78 11.38 -2.75
N GLY A 283 -23.78 11.93 -3.95
CA GLY A 283 -24.75 12.92 -4.40
C GLY A 283 -25.00 12.84 -5.90
N GLU A 284 -25.99 13.58 -6.40
CA GLU A 284 -26.41 13.55 -7.80
C GLU A 284 -25.26 13.85 -8.79
N LYS A 285 -24.29 14.68 -8.37
CA LYS A 285 -23.14 15.07 -9.20
C LYS A 285 -22.07 14.00 -9.33
N GLU A 286 -21.78 13.29 -8.24
CA GLU A 286 -20.76 12.23 -8.20
C GLU A 286 -20.91 11.37 -6.94
N VAL A 287 -20.42 10.14 -7.06
CA VAL A 287 -20.05 9.30 -5.92
C VAL A 287 -18.54 9.22 -5.87
N ARG A 288 -17.96 9.45 -4.69
CA ARG A 288 -16.50 9.50 -4.54
C ARG A 288 -16.04 8.81 -3.26
N ALA A 289 -14.94 8.07 -3.36
CA ALA A 289 -14.18 7.59 -2.21
C ALA A 289 -13.03 8.56 -1.89
N TRP A 290 -12.91 8.91 -0.62
CA TRP A 290 -11.90 9.83 -0.11
C TRP A 290 -10.94 9.11 0.81
N THR A 291 -9.65 9.26 0.55
CA THR A 291 -8.58 8.63 1.32
C THR A 291 -8.22 9.43 2.56
N ILE A 292 -8.27 8.79 3.72
CA ILE A 292 -7.86 9.33 5.01
C ILE A 292 -6.99 8.32 5.76
N LYS A 293 -6.21 8.78 6.74
CA LYS A 293 -5.54 7.87 7.68
C LYS A 293 -6.56 7.26 8.64
N LYS A 294 -6.35 6.01 9.04
CA LYS A 294 -7.11 5.36 10.11
C LYS A 294 -7.04 6.22 11.38
N GLY A 295 -8.19 6.46 11.99
CA GLY A 295 -8.30 7.32 13.18
C GLY A 295 -8.45 8.82 12.90
N ALA A 296 -8.50 9.24 11.63
CA ALA A 296 -8.74 10.64 11.28
C ALA A 296 -10.08 11.15 11.82
N LYS A 297 -10.07 12.36 12.36
CA LYS A 297 -11.29 13.02 12.86
C LYS A 297 -12.09 13.65 11.73
N ALA A 298 -13.37 13.90 11.95
CA ALA A 298 -14.27 14.49 10.96
C ALA A 298 -13.75 15.81 10.32
N PRO A 299 -13.14 16.76 11.06
CA PRO A 299 -12.55 17.96 10.45
C PRO A 299 -11.37 17.65 9.51
N GLU A 300 -10.49 16.73 9.91
CA GLU A 300 -9.33 16.30 9.11
C GLU A 300 -9.80 15.61 7.83
N ALA A 301 -10.82 14.76 7.93
CA ALA A 301 -11.45 14.12 6.77
C ALA A 301 -12.08 15.16 5.83
N ALA A 302 -12.77 16.18 6.36
CA ALA A 302 -13.32 17.27 5.56
C ALA A 302 -12.21 18.06 4.84
N GLY A 303 -11.06 18.25 5.49
CA GLY A 303 -9.88 18.90 4.93
C GLY A 303 -9.31 18.23 3.68
N VAL A 304 -9.50 16.91 3.52
CA VAL A 304 -9.10 16.17 2.32
C VAL A 304 -9.89 16.62 1.08
N ILE A 305 -11.15 17.07 1.26
CA ILE A 305 -11.94 17.65 0.17
C ILE A 305 -11.38 19.03 -0.19
N HIS A 306 -11.21 19.89 0.81
CA HIS A 306 -10.63 21.22 0.66
C HIS A 306 -10.19 21.76 2.03
N THR A 307 -9.08 22.48 2.09
CA THR A 307 -8.54 23.03 3.36
C THR A 307 -9.50 23.97 4.09
N ASP A 308 -10.43 24.59 3.36
CA ASP A 308 -11.43 25.49 3.95
C ASP A 308 -12.54 24.73 4.69
N PHE A 309 -12.83 23.48 4.29
CA PHE A 309 -13.81 22.65 5.00
C PHE A 309 -13.32 22.30 6.41
N GLU A 310 -12.02 22.07 6.57
CA GLU A 310 -11.42 21.80 7.89
C GLU A 310 -11.49 23.04 8.79
N LYS A 311 -11.09 24.21 8.27
CA LYS A 311 -11.12 25.48 9.01
C LYS A 311 -12.55 25.92 9.36
N GLY A 312 -13.46 25.78 8.41
CA GLY A 312 -14.86 26.15 8.51
C GLY A 312 -15.76 25.05 9.08
N PHE A 313 -15.22 23.92 9.54
CA PHE A 313 -16.00 22.75 9.95
C PHE A 313 -17.02 23.10 11.04
N ILE A 314 -18.29 22.80 10.78
CA ILE A 314 -19.38 22.92 11.74
C ILE A 314 -19.76 21.54 12.28
N LYS A 315 -20.14 20.63 11.37
CA LYS A 315 -20.61 19.26 11.69
C LYS A 315 -20.58 18.39 10.43
N ALA A 316 -20.64 17.08 10.63
CA ALA A 316 -20.79 16.09 9.57
C ALA A 316 -22.13 15.37 9.70
N GLU A 317 -22.90 15.29 8.61
CA GLU A 317 -24.00 14.34 8.48
C GLU A 317 -23.41 13.00 8.07
N VAL A 318 -23.57 11.98 8.91
CA VAL A 318 -22.95 10.67 8.73
C VAL A 318 -24.01 9.58 8.72
N VAL A 319 -23.93 8.68 7.75
CA VAL A 319 -24.77 7.50 7.64
C VAL A 319 -23.92 6.30 7.25
N GLY A 320 -24.17 5.15 7.87
CA GLY A 320 -23.46 3.93 7.51
C GLY A 320 -23.91 3.41 6.14
N PHE A 321 -22.98 2.83 5.38
CA PHE A 321 -23.23 2.28 4.05
C PHE A 321 -24.45 1.35 3.99
N GLU A 322 -24.57 0.41 4.93
CA GLU A 322 -25.70 -0.54 4.98
C GLU A 322 -27.05 0.16 5.17
N ASP A 323 -27.12 1.15 6.07
CA ASP A 323 -28.34 1.93 6.30
C ASP A 323 -28.67 2.78 5.07
N PHE A 324 -27.68 3.42 4.45
CA PHE A 324 -27.91 4.21 3.23
C PHE A 324 -28.48 3.38 2.08
N VAL A 325 -27.95 2.16 1.89
CA VAL A 325 -28.46 1.22 0.89
C VAL A 325 -29.87 0.76 1.26
N ARG A 326 -30.09 0.33 2.50
CA ARG A 326 -31.38 -0.16 2.98
C ARG A 326 -32.50 0.86 2.82
N TYR A 327 -32.21 2.12 3.10
CA TYR A 327 -33.17 3.21 3.07
C TYR A 327 -33.09 4.08 1.81
N LYS A 328 -32.41 3.58 0.77
CA LYS A 328 -32.38 4.19 -0.57
C LYS A 328 -31.94 5.67 -0.57
N GLY A 329 -30.87 5.96 0.17
CA GLY A 329 -30.19 7.25 0.15
C GLY A 329 -30.52 8.18 1.32
N TRP A 330 -30.05 9.42 1.21
CA TRP A 330 -30.09 10.43 2.29
C TRP A 330 -31.48 10.66 2.85
N LYS A 331 -32.48 10.83 1.98
CA LYS A 331 -33.85 11.15 2.40
C LYS A 331 -34.47 10.02 3.23
N GLY A 332 -34.43 8.79 2.72
CA GLY A 332 -35.00 7.65 3.45
C GLY A 332 -34.22 7.34 4.73
N ALA A 333 -32.89 7.48 4.71
CA ALA A 333 -32.10 7.32 5.92
C ALA A 333 -32.41 8.40 6.98
N ALA A 334 -32.70 9.64 6.57
CA ALA A 334 -33.09 10.71 7.48
C ALA A 334 -34.48 10.50 8.08
N GLU A 335 -35.47 10.07 7.28
CA GLU A 335 -36.84 9.75 7.72
C GLU A 335 -36.85 8.63 8.78
N GLU A 336 -35.91 7.68 8.67
CA GLU A 336 -35.74 6.55 9.59
C GLU A 336 -34.75 6.85 10.74
N GLY A 337 -34.29 8.09 10.87
CA GLY A 337 -33.42 8.53 11.96
C GLY A 337 -32.02 7.92 11.96
N LYS A 338 -31.52 7.48 10.80
CA LYS A 338 -30.19 6.85 10.63
C LYS A 338 -29.08 7.84 10.32
N VAL A 339 -29.42 9.06 9.90
CA VAL A 339 -28.43 10.13 9.69
C VAL A 339 -28.04 10.72 11.04
N ARG A 340 -26.76 10.58 11.40
CA ARG A 340 -26.18 11.14 12.62
C ARG A 340 -25.56 12.51 12.34
N LEU A 341 -25.62 13.40 13.32
CA LEU A 341 -24.90 14.67 13.29
C LEU A 341 -23.67 14.56 14.18
N GLU A 342 -22.51 14.47 13.57
CA GLU A 342 -21.24 14.23 14.23
C GLU A 342 -20.41 15.52 14.35
N GLY A 343 -19.75 15.67 15.50
CA GLY A 343 -18.94 16.83 15.85
C GLY A 343 -17.46 16.65 15.51
N LYS A 344 -16.63 17.60 15.99
CA LYS A 344 -15.18 17.64 15.72
C LYS A 344 -14.40 16.44 16.26
N GLU A 345 -14.89 15.80 17.32
CA GLU A 345 -14.23 14.67 17.97
C GLU A 345 -14.60 13.31 17.34
N TYR A 346 -15.52 13.30 16.37
CA TYR A 346 -15.91 12.07 15.71
C TYR A 346 -14.76 11.50 14.88
N VAL A 347 -14.46 10.23 15.11
CA VAL A 347 -13.48 9.47 14.32
C VAL A 347 -14.21 8.81 13.18
N VAL A 348 -13.83 9.15 11.94
CA VAL A 348 -14.46 8.63 10.73
C VAL A 348 -14.21 7.13 10.59
N GLN A 349 -15.22 6.40 10.14
CA GLN A 349 -15.19 4.95 9.93
C GLN A 349 -15.17 4.61 8.43
N GLU A 350 -14.62 3.44 8.09
CA GLU A 350 -14.48 2.96 6.70
C GLU A 350 -15.81 2.93 5.91
N ASN A 351 -16.93 2.67 6.59
CA ASN A 351 -18.25 2.52 5.98
C ASN A 351 -19.11 3.79 6.04
N ASP A 352 -18.54 4.92 6.44
CA ASP A 352 -19.29 6.16 6.53
C ASP A 352 -19.53 6.77 5.15
N ILE A 353 -20.76 7.19 4.92
CA ILE A 353 -21.15 8.12 3.87
C ILE A 353 -21.39 9.46 4.55
N ILE A 354 -20.68 10.50 4.10
CA ILE A 354 -20.58 11.76 4.82
C ILE A 354 -20.99 12.94 3.94
N GLU A 355 -21.75 13.87 4.52
CA GLU A 355 -21.95 15.21 4.01
C GLU A 355 -21.48 16.25 5.03
N PHE A 356 -20.45 17.02 4.70
CA PHE A 356 -19.88 18.02 5.61
C PHE A 356 -20.65 19.35 5.53
N LYS A 357 -21.01 19.91 6.68
CA LYS A 357 -21.51 21.28 6.81
C LYS A 357 -20.38 22.18 7.33
N PHE A 358 -20.09 23.24 6.58
CA PHE A 358 -19.02 24.17 6.87
C PHE A 358 -19.48 25.61 6.61
N ASN A 359 -18.82 26.56 7.26
CA ASN A 359 -19.00 27.98 6.97
C ASN A 359 -17.92 28.45 5.99
N ILE A 360 -18.30 29.29 5.03
CA ILE A 360 -17.38 29.91 4.06
C ILE A 360 -16.79 31.19 4.66
#